data_AF-M4V729-F1
#
_entry.id   AF-M4V729-F1
#
_cell.length_a   1.000
_cell.length_b   1.000
_cell.length_c   1.000
_cell.angle_alpha   90.00
_cell.angle_beta   90.00
_cell.angle_gamma   90.00
#
_symmetry.space_group_name_H-M   'P 1'
#
loop_
_entity.id
_entity.type
_entity.pdbx_description
1 polymer ?
#
loop_
_entity_poly.entity_id
_entity_poly.type
_entity_poly.pdbx_seq_one_letter_code
_entity_poly.pdbx_strand_id
1 'polypeptide(L)'
;MSLDSLIQKTPRPVLIGVILIVALAFFIYNEPLKDECGIQGDKFKKNTAGLLTATRVNKKIQYQKILYSSVRCKKGNSIGSCSEYLEHLRLLVRELKSVSPKCQEPLIKDHPSLAAQMTQALQIVPLVAWGEAPPKGLAERAGWLNEAHLRSFCYIKDAFIRLVGIESFEKIRDGVYLEYPGEWPENFDVNKIIPTPTAKKTEQDDEIDLNRIIDQNRPRAYKSAANPTGAFTKDEVYERSLYSIRCDLYM
;
A
#
# COMPACT_ATOMS: atom_id res chain seq x y z
N MET A 1 35.84 2.76 52.81
CA MET A 1 34.63 2.32 53.54
C MET A 1 34.02 1.17 52.76
N SER A 2 33.94 -0.05 53.29
CA SER A 2 33.43 -1.19 52.53
C SER A 2 31.90 -1.13 52.43
N LEU A 3 31.34 -1.61 51.31
CA LEU A 3 29.89 -1.65 51.07
C LEU A 3 29.17 -2.39 52.22
N ASP A 4 29.81 -3.43 52.75
CA ASP A 4 29.26 -4.27 53.83
C ASP A 4 29.04 -3.48 55.12
N SER A 5 29.94 -2.54 55.43
CA SER A 5 29.83 -1.70 56.63
C SER A 5 28.70 -0.66 56.56
N LEU A 6 28.31 -0.25 55.33
CA LEU A 6 27.20 0.65 55.07
C LEU A 6 25.85 -0.10 55.11
N ILE A 7 25.81 -1.32 54.57
CA ILE A 7 24.60 -2.16 54.53
C ILE A 7 24.17 -2.57 55.94
N GLN A 8 25.12 -2.93 56.82
CA GLN A 8 24.81 -3.35 58.19
C GLN A 8 24.33 -2.21 59.10
N LYS A 9 24.69 -0.96 58.80
CA LYS A 9 24.27 0.22 59.59
C LYS A 9 22.92 0.80 59.15
N THR A 10 22.43 0.42 57.99
CA THR A 10 21.20 0.99 57.44
C THR A 10 19.98 0.23 57.97
N PRO A 11 18.95 0.90 58.51
CA PRO A 11 17.73 0.24 58.96
C PRO A 11 17.10 -0.57 57.83
N ARG A 12 16.73 -1.83 58.09
CA ARG A 12 16.08 -2.73 57.11
C ARG A 12 14.95 -2.09 56.29
N PRO A 13 14.02 -1.28 56.86
CA PRO A 13 12.97 -0.65 56.05
C PRO A 13 13.51 0.37 55.02
N VAL A 14 14.60 1.07 55.33
CA VAL A 14 15.24 2.02 54.40
C VAL A 14 15.89 1.27 53.23
N LEU A 15 16.56 0.15 53.51
CA LEU A 15 17.15 -0.69 52.46
C LEU A 15 16.10 -1.23 51.48
N ILE A 16 14.95 -1.70 52.01
CA ILE A 16 13.82 -2.16 51.19
C ILE A 16 13.28 -1.02 50.33
N GLY A 17 13.12 0.18 50.89
CA GLY A 17 12.67 1.36 50.14
C GLY A 17 13.60 1.71 48.98
N VAL A 18 14.92 1.70 49.21
CA VAL A 18 15.91 1.96 48.15
C VAL A 18 15.83 0.91 47.03
N ILE A 19 15.71 -0.38 47.38
CA ILE A 19 15.59 -1.46 46.39
C ILE A 19 14.31 -1.29 45.54
N LEU A 20 13.18 -0.95 46.16
CA LEU A 20 11.93 -0.72 45.44
C LEU A 20 12.02 0.49 44.50
N ILE A 21 12.66 1.58 44.92
CA ILE A 21 12.87 2.76 44.07
C ILE A 21 13.79 2.43 42.89
N VAL A 22 14.89 1.72 43.13
CA VAL A 22 15.82 1.31 42.06
C VAL A 22 15.12 0.36 41.09
N ALA A 23 14.33 -0.59 41.59
CA ALA A 23 13.55 -1.50 40.74
C ALA A 23 12.52 -0.73 39.91
N LEU A 24 11.77 0.20 40.51
CA LEU A 24 10.79 1.03 39.80
C LEU A 24 11.47 1.90 38.73
N ALA A 25 12.59 2.54 39.06
CA ALA A 25 13.36 3.34 38.11
C ALA A 25 13.89 2.48 36.96
N PHE A 26 14.37 1.27 37.25
CA PHE A 26 14.79 0.30 36.24
C PHE A 26 13.63 -0.13 35.33
N PHE A 27 12.44 -0.38 35.88
CA PHE A 27 11.25 -0.71 35.08
C PHE A 27 10.80 0.46 34.20
N ILE A 28 10.72 1.67 34.74
CA ILE A 28 10.34 2.87 33.96
C ILE A 28 11.38 3.17 32.87
N TYR A 29 12.66 2.95 33.15
CA TYR A 29 13.74 3.18 32.19
C TYR A 29 13.73 2.17 31.05
N ASN A 30 13.51 0.89 31.33
CA ASN A 30 13.54 -0.17 30.31
C ASN A 30 12.18 -0.36 29.59
N GLU A 31 11.07 -0.11 30.29
CA GLU A 31 9.71 -0.20 29.77
C GLU A 31 8.98 1.11 30.08
N PRO A 32 9.23 2.18 29.30
CA PRO A 32 8.53 3.44 29.50
C PRO A 32 7.02 3.19 29.41
N LEU A 33 6.27 3.83 30.32
CA LEU A 33 4.81 3.74 30.33
C LEU A 33 4.29 4.16 28.97
N LYS A 34 3.75 3.20 28.22
CA LYS A 34 3.16 3.46 26.91
C LYS A 34 1.82 4.13 27.12
N ASP A 35 1.61 5.22 26.41
CA ASP A 35 0.29 5.81 26.30
C ASP A 35 -0.64 4.92 25.44
N GLU A 36 -1.92 5.30 25.37
CA GLU A 36 -2.91 4.55 24.61
C GLU A 36 -2.50 4.36 23.13
N CYS A 37 -1.86 5.36 22.53
CA CYS A 37 -1.42 5.32 21.15
C CYS A 37 -0.23 4.38 20.95
N GLY A 38 0.72 4.33 21.89
CA GLY A 38 1.80 3.35 21.88
C GLY A 38 1.28 1.91 21.94
N ILE A 39 0.27 1.65 22.78
CA ILE A 39 -0.36 0.32 22.89
C ILE A 39 -1.09 -0.05 21.58
N GLN A 40 -1.87 0.87 21.02
CA GLN A 40 -2.57 0.63 19.75
C GLN A 40 -1.60 0.46 18.58
N GLY A 41 -0.51 1.24 18.55
CA GLY A 41 0.55 1.14 17.55
C GLY A 41 1.29 -0.19 17.61
N ASP A 42 1.65 -0.65 18.80
CA ASP A 42 2.26 -1.97 18.99
C ASP A 42 1.32 -3.10 18.55
N LYS A 43 0.04 -2.99 18.88
CA LYS A 43 -0.97 -3.97 18.45
C LYS A 43 -1.10 -3.98 16.92
N PHE A 44 -1.17 -2.80 16.30
CA PHE A 44 -1.19 -2.67 14.84
C PHE A 44 0.06 -3.29 14.20
N LYS A 45 1.25 -2.96 14.71
CA LYS A 45 2.53 -3.51 14.23
C LYS A 45 2.57 -5.03 14.36
N LYS A 46 2.10 -5.57 15.48
CA LYS A 46 2.03 -7.02 15.71
C LYS A 46 1.05 -7.70 14.75
N ASN A 47 -0.13 -7.12 14.54
CA ASN A 47 -1.15 -7.69 13.67
C ASN A 47 -0.83 -7.56 12.17
N THR A 48 -0.01 -6.58 11.80
CA THR A 48 0.46 -6.35 10.42
C THR A 48 1.88 -6.88 10.18
N ALA A 49 2.44 -7.60 11.14
CA ALA A 49 3.75 -8.25 11.03
C ALA A 49 3.72 -9.29 9.90
N GLY A 50 4.68 -9.24 8.98
CA GLY A 50 4.73 -10.08 7.77
C GLY A 50 3.85 -9.57 6.62
N LEU A 51 2.87 -8.71 6.91
CA LEU A 51 2.10 -8.00 5.90
C LEU A 51 2.85 -6.74 5.44
N LEU A 52 3.03 -5.77 6.35
CA LEU A 52 3.64 -4.46 6.09
C LEU A 52 5.14 -4.41 6.37
N THR A 53 5.62 -5.27 7.27
CA THR A 53 7.02 -5.30 7.69
C THR A 53 7.55 -6.72 7.56
N ALA A 54 8.82 -6.85 7.14
CA ALA A 54 9.45 -8.16 7.08
C ALA A 54 9.63 -8.70 8.51
N THR A 55 9.36 -9.99 8.69
CA THR A 55 9.47 -10.65 10.00
C THR A 55 10.39 -11.84 9.91
N ARG A 56 10.93 -12.28 11.06
CA ARG A 56 11.67 -13.55 11.13
C ARG A 56 10.80 -14.59 11.81
N VAL A 57 10.53 -15.69 11.11
CA VAL A 57 9.83 -16.86 11.65
C VAL A 57 10.76 -18.06 11.47
N ASN A 58 11.08 -18.77 12.56
CA ASN A 58 11.99 -19.93 12.54
C ASN A 58 13.34 -19.66 11.84
N LYS A 59 13.97 -18.52 12.16
CA LYS A 59 15.23 -18.03 11.55
C LYS A 59 15.16 -17.70 10.04
N LYS A 60 14.01 -17.85 9.39
CA LYS A 60 13.79 -17.45 7.98
C LYS A 60 13.14 -16.08 7.91
N ILE A 61 13.60 -15.23 6.98
CA ILE A 61 13.00 -13.92 6.71
C ILE A 61 11.74 -14.13 5.88
N GLN A 62 10.61 -13.65 6.39
CA GLN A 62 9.36 -13.51 5.64
C GLN A 62 9.30 -12.06 5.13
N TYR A 63 9.30 -11.91 3.81
CA TYR A 63 9.16 -10.61 3.16
C TYR A 63 7.74 -10.06 3.30
N GLN A 64 7.59 -8.76 3.06
CA GLN A 64 6.31 -8.06 3.11
C GLN A 64 5.35 -8.61 2.04
N LYS A 65 4.33 -9.36 2.46
CA LYS A 65 3.38 -9.99 1.53
C LYS A 65 2.65 -8.98 0.64
N ILE A 66 2.33 -7.81 1.19
CA ILE A 66 1.61 -6.77 0.46
C ILE A 66 2.44 -6.23 -0.72
N LEU A 67 3.75 -6.09 -0.54
CA LEU A 67 4.67 -5.64 -1.60
C LEU A 67 4.77 -6.67 -2.72
N TYR A 68 4.89 -7.95 -2.37
CA TYR A 68 4.96 -9.01 -3.37
C TYR A 68 3.67 -9.10 -4.19
N SER A 69 2.52 -9.10 -3.50
CA SER A 69 1.21 -9.14 -4.16
C SER A 69 0.92 -7.86 -4.96
N SER A 70 1.40 -6.68 -4.54
CA SER A 70 1.24 -5.44 -5.31
C SER A 70 2.00 -5.49 -6.64
N VAL A 71 3.24 -5.99 -6.63
CA VAL A 71 4.02 -6.19 -7.86
C VAL A 71 3.35 -7.21 -8.79
N ARG A 72 2.85 -8.32 -8.24
CA ARG A 72 2.12 -9.33 -9.01
C ARG A 72 0.86 -8.76 -9.65
N CYS A 73 0.09 -7.98 -8.89
CA CYS A 73 -1.11 -7.31 -9.37
C CYS A 73 -0.79 -6.32 -10.50
N LYS A 74 0.21 -5.45 -10.32
CA LYS A 74 0.65 -4.50 -11.35
C LYS A 74 1.06 -5.20 -12.65
N LYS A 75 1.82 -6.30 -12.54
CA LYS A 75 2.31 -7.06 -13.71
C LYS A 75 1.20 -7.86 -14.40
N GLY A 76 0.32 -8.48 -13.62
CA GLY A 76 -0.71 -9.37 -14.15
C GLY A 76 -1.99 -8.66 -14.58
N ASN A 77 -2.19 -7.40 -14.15
CA ASN A 77 -3.31 -6.51 -14.47
C ASN A 77 -4.63 -7.25 -14.73
N SER A 78 -5.06 -8.08 -13.78
CA SER A 78 -6.25 -8.94 -13.89
C SER A 78 -6.84 -9.20 -12.51
N ILE A 79 -8.14 -9.49 -12.44
CA ILE A 79 -8.82 -9.88 -11.19
C ILE A 79 -8.06 -10.98 -10.43
N GLY A 80 -7.59 -12.01 -11.16
CA GLY A 80 -6.88 -13.14 -10.58
C GLY A 80 -5.52 -12.74 -9.98
N SER A 81 -4.73 -11.95 -10.72
CA SER A 81 -3.41 -11.49 -10.25
C SER A 81 -3.49 -10.49 -9.09
N CYS A 82 -4.60 -9.75 -8.99
CA CYS A 82 -4.82 -8.72 -7.99
C CYS A 82 -5.58 -9.20 -6.74
N SER A 83 -6.23 -10.35 -6.79
CA SER A 83 -7.03 -10.91 -5.68
C SER A 83 -6.29 -10.89 -4.33
N GLU A 84 -5.05 -11.40 -4.29
CA GLU A 84 -4.23 -11.46 -3.09
C GLU A 84 -3.88 -10.06 -2.55
N TYR A 85 -3.58 -9.11 -3.43
CA TYR A 85 -3.28 -7.73 -3.03
C TYR A 85 -4.50 -7.04 -2.44
N LEU A 86 -5.67 -7.22 -3.05
CA LEU A 86 -6.93 -6.66 -2.56
C LEU A 86 -7.30 -7.22 -1.18
N GLU A 87 -7.10 -8.51 -0.95
CA GLU A 87 -7.31 -9.12 0.38
C GLU A 87 -6.31 -8.62 1.42
N HIS A 88 -5.04 -8.43 1.05
CA HIS A 88 -4.05 -7.79 1.92
C HIS A 88 -4.42 -6.34 2.28
N LEU A 89 -4.98 -5.57 1.34
CA LEU A 89 -5.49 -4.22 1.61
C LEU A 89 -6.69 -4.23 2.56
N ARG A 90 -7.59 -5.20 2.43
CA ARG A 90 -8.72 -5.36 3.37
C ARG A 90 -8.23 -5.64 4.78
N LEU A 91 -7.27 -6.55 4.92
CA LEU A 91 -6.62 -6.85 6.20
C LEU A 91 -5.98 -5.57 6.78
N LEU A 92 -5.23 -4.84 5.97
CA LEU A 92 -4.61 -3.57 6.37
C LEU A 92 -5.64 -2.55 6.87
N VAL A 93 -6.74 -2.37 6.13
CA VAL A 93 -7.84 -1.47 6.52
C VAL A 93 -8.49 -1.91 7.82
N ARG A 94 -8.71 -3.21 8.01
CA ARG A 94 -9.29 -3.75 9.25
C ARG A 94 -8.41 -3.43 10.46
N GLU A 95 -7.10 -3.66 10.34
CA GLU A 95 -6.17 -3.36 11.44
C GLU A 95 -6.06 -1.84 11.67
N LEU A 96 -6.05 -1.02 10.61
CA LEU A 96 -6.02 0.45 10.74
C LEU A 96 -7.31 1.00 11.37
N LYS A 97 -8.48 0.42 11.08
CA LYS A 97 -9.77 0.75 11.72
C LYS A 97 -9.78 0.43 13.22
N SER A 98 -8.96 -0.52 13.67
CA SER A 98 -8.83 -0.84 15.09
C SER A 98 -8.01 0.20 15.88
N VAL A 99 -7.32 1.11 15.18
CA VAL A 99 -6.58 2.23 15.77
C VAL A 99 -7.48 3.45 15.80
N SER A 100 -7.64 4.04 16.98
CA SER A 100 -8.45 5.23 17.19
C SER A 100 -7.95 6.40 16.32
N PRO A 101 -8.83 7.28 15.82
CA PRO A 101 -8.45 8.36 14.92
C PRO A 101 -7.32 9.27 15.46
N LYS A 102 -7.32 9.56 16.77
CA LYS A 102 -6.27 10.35 17.44
C LYS A 102 -4.88 9.69 17.41
N CYS A 103 -4.82 8.37 17.29
CA CYS A 103 -3.58 7.60 17.25
C CYS A 103 -3.12 7.26 15.83
N GLN A 104 -3.91 7.55 14.78
CA GLN A 104 -3.54 7.22 13.41
C GLN A 104 -2.44 8.14 12.85
N GLU A 105 -2.42 9.42 13.24
CA GLU A 105 -1.36 10.35 12.84
C GLU A 105 0.03 9.95 13.38
N PRO A 106 0.21 9.71 14.70
CA PRO A 106 1.50 9.22 15.21
C PRO A 106 1.84 7.85 14.63
N LEU A 107 0.86 6.96 14.43
CA LEU A 107 1.09 5.66 13.79
C LEU A 107 1.70 5.79 12.39
N ILE A 108 1.20 6.69 11.54
CA ILE A 108 1.76 6.90 10.20
C ILE A 108 3.17 7.46 10.26
N LYS A 109 3.45 8.39 11.19
CA LYS A 109 4.79 8.95 11.41
C LYS A 109 5.79 7.87 11.82
N ASP A 110 5.38 6.98 12.71
CA ASP A 110 6.22 5.87 13.22
C ASP A 110 6.34 4.69 12.24
N HIS A 111 5.43 4.60 11.27
CA HIS A 111 5.39 3.55 10.26
C HIS A 111 5.28 4.10 8.84
N PRO A 112 6.40 4.62 8.26
CA PRO A 112 6.40 5.14 6.88
C PRO A 112 5.95 4.13 5.82
N SER A 113 6.11 2.82 6.09
CA SER A 113 5.60 1.76 5.21
C SER A 113 4.08 1.79 5.08
N LEU A 114 3.33 2.23 6.10
CA LEU A 114 1.88 2.38 6.03
C LEU A 114 1.48 3.43 4.99
N ALA A 115 2.06 4.63 5.06
CA ALA A 115 1.80 5.69 4.07
C ALA A 115 2.21 5.27 2.66
N ALA A 116 3.32 4.55 2.51
CA ALA A 116 3.76 4.00 1.23
C ALA A 116 2.76 2.98 0.67
N GLN A 117 2.20 2.09 1.51
CA GLN A 117 1.20 1.13 1.07
C GLN A 117 -0.15 1.80 0.73
N MET A 118 -0.56 2.82 1.50
CA MET A 118 -1.75 3.61 1.16
C MET A 118 -1.57 4.32 -0.19
N THR A 119 -0.39 4.90 -0.43
CA THR A 119 -0.03 5.49 -1.73
C THR A 119 -0.11 4.47 -2.86
N GLN A 120 0.45 3.27 -2.67
CA GLN A 120 0.39 2.20 -3.68
C GLN A 120 -1.06 1.74 -3.93
N ALA A 121 -1.89 1.63 -2.89
CA ALA A 121 -3.29 1.29 -3.03
C ALA A 121 -4.04 2.32 -3.88
N LEU A 122 -3.78 3.61 -3.62
CA LEU A 122 -4.34 4.71 -4.40
C LEU A 122 -3.86 4.71 -5.86
N GLN A 123 -2.68 4.17 -6.16
CA GLN A 123 -2.23 4.02 -7.54
C GLN A 123 -2.81 2.80 -8.26
N ILE A 124 -2.74 1.64 -7.60
CA ILE A 124 -3.04 0.35 -8.22
C ILE A 124 -4.54 0.13 -8.35
N VAL A 125 -5.29 0.34 -7.27
CA VAL A 125 -6.70 -0.06 -7.21
C VAL A 125 -7.56 0.67 -8.26
N PRO A 126 -7.35 1.97 -8.54
CA PRO A 126 -8.05 2.64 -9.63
C PRO A 126 -7.71 2.09 -11.02
N LEU A 127 -6.48 1.63 -11.26
CA LEU A 127 -6.10 0.97 -12.53
C LEU A 127 -6.74 -0.41 -12.65
N VAL A 128 -6.79 -1.17 -11.55
CA VAL A 128 -7.47 -2.47 -11.47
C VAL A 128 -8.97 -2.34 -11.73
N ALA A 129 -9.60 -1.30 -11.19
CA ALA A 129 -11.01 -1.01 -11.43
C ALA A 129 -11.27 -0.59 -12.89
N TRP A 130 -10.32 0.09 -13.52
CA TRP A 130 -10.40 0.47 -14.93
C TRP A 130 -10.25 -0.74 -15.86
N GLY A 131 -9.43 -1.72 -15.49
CA GLY A 131 -9.30 -2.99 -16.21
C GLY A 131 -8.61 -2.84 -17.57
N GLU A 132 -9.19 -3.48 -18.59
CA GLU A 132 -8.56 -3.58 -19.91
C GLU A 132 -8.88 -2.42 -20.85
N ALA A 133 -10.04 -1.79 -20.67
CA ALA A 133 -10.54 -0.71 -21.51
C ALA A 133 -11.33 0.30 -20.66
N PRO A 134 -11.47 1.55 -21.12
CA PRO A 134 -12.24 2.57 -20.41
C PRO A 134 -13.65 2.09 -20.04
N PRO A 135 -14.10 2.26 -18.77
CA PRO A 135 -15.46 1.96 -18.37
C PRO A 135 -16.48 2.74 -19.21
N LYS A 136 -17.52 2.09 -19.71
CA LYS A 136 -18.53 2.72 -20.57
C LYS A 136 -19.51 3.58 -19.80
N GLY A 137 -19.70 3.30 -18.51
CA GLY A 137 -20.63 4.04 -17.64
C GLY A 137 -20.35 3.93 -16.15
N LEU A 138 -21.19 4.59 -15.35
CA LEU A 138 -21.11 4.67 -13.88
C LEU A 138 -21.07 3.29 -13.20
N ALA A 139 -21.91 2.36 -13.65
CA ALA A 139 -21.99 1.01 -13.08
C ALA A 139 -20.71 0.18 -13.30
N GLU A 140 -19.91 0.53 -14.31
CA GLU A 140 -18.70 -0.20 -14.68
C GLU A 140 -17.43 0.38 -14.03
N ARG A 141 -17.52 1.51 -13.31
CA ARG A 141 -16.36 2.19 -12.68
C ARG A 141 -15.69 1.34 -11.59
N ALA A 142 -16.43 0.44 -10.97
CA ALA A 142 -15.88 -0.53 -10.03
C ALA A 142 -15.10 -1.64 -10.75
N GLY A 143 -15.39 -1.90 -12.02
CA GLY A 143 -14.80 -2.95 -12.84
C GLY A 143 -14.73 -4.29 -12.11
N TRP A 144 -13.51 -4.71 -11.77
CA TRP A 144 -13.21 -5.97 -11.08
C TRP A 144 -13.38 -5.90 -9.55
N LEU A 145 -13.71 -4.75 -8.99
CA LEU A 145 -13.84 -4.57 -7.55
C LEU A 145 -15.24 -4.97 -7.08
N ASN A 146 -15.29 -5.79 -6.03
CA ASN A 146 -16.52 -6.03 -5.29
C ASN A 146 -16.73 -4.93 -4.23
N GLU A 147 -17.88 -4.94 -3.57
CA GLU A 147 -18.23 -3.94 -2.57
C GLU A 147 -17.19 -3.83 -1.44
N ALA A 148 -16.67 -4.96 -0.94
CA ALA A 148 -15.67 -4.93 0.14
C ALA A 148 -14.36 -4.25 -0.30
N HIS A 149 -13.93 -4.44 -1.56
CA HIS A 149 -12.78 -3.75 -2.14
C HIS A 149 -13.02 -2.24 -2.24
N LEU A 150 -14.23 -1.83 -2.66
CA LEU A 150 -14.63 -0.42 -2.72
C LEU A 150 -14.60 0.23 -1.33
N ARG A 151 -15.15 -0.43 -0.31
CA ARG A 151 -15.10 0.06 1.08
C ARG A 151 -13.66 0.22 1.57
N SER A 152 -12.78 -0.72 1.25
CA SER A 152 -11.36 -0.63 1.60
C SER A 152 -10.65 0.51 0.88
N PHE A 153 -10.87 0.68 -0.43
CA PHE A 153 -10.33 1.81 -1.19
C PHE A 153 -10.79 3.15 -0.62
N CYS A 154 -12.09 3.30 -0.37
CA CYS A 154 -12.66 4.52 0.18
C CYS A 154 -12.10 4.86 1.57
N TYR A 155 -11.98 3.87 2.45
CA TYR A 155 -11.34 4.09 3.74
C TYR A 155 -9.88 4.53 3.61
N ILE A 156 -9.11 3.91 2.69
CA ILE A 156 -7.71 4.30 2.46
C ILE A 156 -7.64 5.72 1.90
N LYS A 157 -8.48 6.08 0.92
CA LYS A 157 -8.54 7.42 0.33
C LYS A 157 -8.80 8.47 1.41
N ASP A 158 -9.83 8.27 2.22
CA ASP A 158 -10.20 9.25 3.25
C ASP A 158 -9.18 9.33 4.39
N ALA A 159 -8.62 8.19 4.81
CA ALA A 159 -7.53 8.17 5.77
C ALA A 159 -6.28 8.86 5.21
N PHE A 160 -5.95 8.66 3.93
CA PHE A 160 -4.79 9.30 3.29
C PHE A 160 -4.99 10.82 3.21
N ILE A 161 -6.14 11.28 2.75
CA ILE A 161 -6.46 12.71 2.66
C ILE A 161 -6.40 13.36 4.05
N ARG A 162 -6.97 12.71 5.07
CA ARG A 162 -6.96 13.22 6.45
C ARG A 162 -5.56 13.29 7.04
N LEU A 163 -4.72 12.28 6.81
CA LEU A 163 -3.45 12.11 7.52
C LEU A 163 -2.23 12.67 6.75
N VAL A 164 -2.31 12.73 5.42
CA VAL A 164 -1.22 13.16 4.52
C VAL A 164 -1.57 14.44 3.77
N GLY A 165 -2.85 14.69 3.50
CA GLY A 165 -3.34 15.90 2.86
C GLY A 165 -3.88 15.69 1.44
N ILE A 166 -4.81 16.56 1.06
CA ILE A 166 -5.50 16.51 -0.24
C ILE A 166 -4.54 16.74 -1.42
N GLU A 167 -3.59 17.66 -1.31
CA GLU A 167 -2.64 17.97 -2.39
C GLU A 167 -1.78 16.76 -2.78
N SER A 168 -1.33 16.00 -1.77
CA SER A 168 -0.59 14.74 -1.98
C SER A 168 -1.44 13.70 -2.69
N PHE A 169 -2.73 13.61 -2.33
CA PHE A 169 -3.68 12.72 -3.00
C PHE A 169 -3.90 13.14 -4.46
N GLU A 170 -4.10 14.42 -4.74
CA GLU A 170 -4.29 14.93 -6.10
C GLU A 170 -3.07 14.69 -6.99
N LYS A 171 -1.86 14.81 -6.43
CA LYS A 171 -0.62 14.48 -7.14
C LYS A 171 -0.55 12.99 -7.51
N ILE A 172 -0.97 12.10 -6.61
CA ILE A 172 -1.05 10.65 -6.89
C ILE A 172 -2.07 10.39 -8.01
N ARG A 173 -3.28 10.96 -7.87
CA ARG A 173 -4.37 10.84 -8.84
C ARG A 173 -3.93 11.28 -10.24
N ASP A 174 -3.37 12.48 -10.34
CA ASP A 174 -2.95 13.06 -11.60
C ASP A 174 -1.80 12.27 -12.26
N GLY A 175 -0.90 11.69 -11.46
CA GLY A 175 0.12 10.77 -11.96
C GLY A 175 -0.48 9.50 -12.58
N VAL A 176 -1.50 8.93 -11.93
CA VAL A 176 -2.17 7.69 -12.40
C VAL A 176 -2.95 7.92 -13.69
N TYR A 177 -3.38 9.15 -13.99
CA TYR A 177 -4.05 9.44 -15.26
C TYR A 177 -3.18 9.14 -16.48
N LEU A 178 -1.87 9.31 -16.35
CA LEU A 178 -0.91 8.97 -17.41
C LEU A 178 -0.84 7.46 -17.67
N GLU A 179 -1.27 6.63 -16.71
CA GLU A 179 -1.17 5.18 -16.76
C GLU A 179 -2.45 4.49 -17.28
N TYR A 180 -3.60 5.18 -17.32
CA TYR A 180 -4.85 4.54 -17.74
C TYR A 180 -4.78 4.00 -19.18
N PRO A 181 -5.10 2.72 -19.39
CA PRO A 181 -5.10 2.14 -20.72
C PRO A 181 -6.31 2.62 -21.53
N GLY A 182 -6.04 2.97 -22.79
CA GLY A 182 -7.04 3.23 -23.82
C GLY A 182 -7.53 1.94 -24.46
N GLU A 183 -8.51 2.06 -25.34
CA GLU A 183 -9.03 0.94 -26.12
C GLU A 183 -8.07 0.58 -27.26
N TRP A 184 -7.84 -0.72 -27.45
CA TRP A 184 -7.06 -1.20 -28.60
C TRP A 184 -7.87 -1.04 -29.89
N PRO A 185 -7.24 -0.67 -31.02
CA PRO A 185 -7.94 -0.67 -32.31
C PRO A 185 -8.32 -2.10 -32.71
N GLU A 186 -9.44 -2.26 -33.40
CA GLU A 186 -9.98 -3.57 -33.81
C GLU A 186 -8.98 -4.42 -34.62
N ASN A 187 -8.08 -3.78 -35.38
CA ASN A 187 -7.08 -4.43 -36.22
C ASN A 187 -5.64 -4.22 -35.71
N PHE A 188 -5.40 -4.44 -34.42
CA PHE A 188 -4.06 -4.33 -33.84
C PHE A 188 -3.15 -5.47 -34.29
N ASP A 189 -2.21 -5.18 -35.18
CA ASP A 189 -1.22 -6.13 -35.66
C ASP A 189 0.04 -6.12 -34.77
N VAL A 190 0.08 -7.05 -33.81
CA VAL A 190 1.19 -7.23 -32.87
C VAL A 190 2.52 -7.43 -33.61
N ASN A 191 2.51 -8.03 -34.81
CA ASN A 191 3.73 -8.36 -35.55
C ASN A 191 4.45 -7.12 -36.10
N LYS A 192 3.77 -5.97 -36.22
CA LYS A 192 4.42 -4.70 -36.62
C LYS A 192 5.34 -4.12 -35.55
N ILE A 193 5.24 -4.62 -34.32
CA ILE A 193 5.88 -4.03 -33.14
C ILE A 193 6.94 -4.97 -32.59
N ILE A 194 6.80 -6.28 -32.85
CA ILE A 194 7.83 -7.27 -32.56
C ILE A 194 8.98 -7.09 -33.57
N PRO A 195 10.22 -6.83 -33.13
CA PRO A 195 11.37 -6.86 -34.02
C PRO A 195 11.48 -8.24 -34.67
N THR A 196 11.54 -8.30 -36.00
CA THR A 196 11.72 -9.59 -36.70
C THR A 196 13.04 -10.22 -36.25
N PRO A 197 13.06 -11.48 -35.79
CA PRO A 197 14.30 -12.13 -35.39
C PRO A 197 15.22 -12.20 -36.62
N THR A 198 16.26 -11.38 -36.67
CA THR A 198 17.29 -11.51 -37.70
C THR A 198 17.98 -12.86 -37.50
N ALA A 199 18.02 -13.66 -38.57
CA ALA A 199 18.51 -15.03 -38.58
C ALA A 199 20.02 -15.13 -38.30
N LYS A 200 20.42 -14.97 -37.04
CA LYS A 200 21.66 -15.49 -36.44
C LYS A 200 21.39 -15.74 -34.96
N LYS A 201 20.73 -16.86 -34.66
CA LYS A 201 20.54 -17.35 -33.29
C LYS A 201 21.78 -18.14 -32.88
N THR A 202 22.57 -17.60 -31.96
CA THR A 202 23.37 -18.43 -31.04
C THR A 202 22.44 -18.97 -29.97
N GLU A 203 22.61 -20.24 -29.67
CA GLU A 203 21.75 -21.11 -28.86
C GLU A 203 21.89 -20.81 -27.37
N GLN A 204 21.59 -19.58 -26.91
CA GLN A 204 21.49 -19.32 -25.46
C GLN A 204 20.66 -18.11 -25.00
N ASP A 205 20.25 -17.16 -25.85
CA ASP A 205 19.69 -15.90 -25.37
C ASP A 205 18.28 -15.56 -25.90
N ASP A 206 17.46 -15.09 -24.97
CA ASP A 206 16.26 -14.25 -25.12
C ASP A 206 14.97 -14.86 -25.70
N GLU A 207 14.17 -15.48 -24.84
CA GLU A 207 12.72 -15.54 -25.04
C GLU A 207 12.17 -14.11 -25.09
N ILE A 208 11.71 -13.66 -26.27
CA ILE A 208 11.11 -12.35 -26.46
C ILE A 208 9.85 -12.28 -25.59
N ASP A 209 9.90 -11.49 -24.51
CA ASP A 209 8.74 -11.22 -23.66
C ASP A 209 7.73 -10.35 -24.39
N LEU A 210 6.83 -11.01 -25.12
CA LEU A 210 5.79 -10.38 -25.93
C LEU A 210 4.85 -9.51 -25.07
N ASN A 211 4.61 -9.90 -23.82
CA ASN A 211 3.75 -9.14 -22.92
C ASN A 211 4.37 -7.79 -22.56
N ARG A 212 5.70 -7.76 -22.36
CA ARG A 212 6.44 -6.51 -22.10
C ARG A 212 6.37 -5.56 -23.31
N ILE A 213 6.50 -6.09 -24.52
CA ILE A 213 6.41 -5.30 -25.76
C ILE A 213 4.99 -4.73 -25.92
N ILE A 214 3.97 -5.55 -25.69
CA ILE A 214 2.56 -5.13 -25.78
C ILE A 214 2.26 -4.04 -24.74
N ASP A 215 2.68 -4.21 -23.48
CA ASP A 215 2.42 -3.23 -22.42
C ASP A 215 3.10 -1.88 -22.68
N GLN A 216 4.33 -1.89 -23.21
CA GLN A 216 5.04 -0.67 -23.61
C GLN A 216 4.34 0.10 -24.73
N ASN A 217 3.65 -0.62 -25.63
CA ASN A 217 2.97 -0.04 -26.79
C ASN A 217 1.46 0.11 -26.58
N ARG A 218 0.95 -0.19 -25.39
CA ARG A 218 -0.47 -0.11 -25.09
C ARG A 218 -0.95 1.35 -25.19
N PRO A 219 -2.01 1.63 -25.97
CA PRO A 219 -2.58 2.97 -26.04
C PRO A 219 -2.94 3.48 -24.64
N ARG A 220 -2.65 4.75 -24.37
CA ARG A 220 -3.05 5.41 -23.12
C ARG A 220 -4.32 6.22 -23.36
N ALA A 221 -5.26 6.12 -22.42
CA ALA A 221 -6.58 6.74 -22.52
C ALA A 221 -6.52 8.26 -22.39
N TYR A 222 -5.64 8.75 -21.52
CA TYR A 222 -5.56 10.17 -21.18
C TYR A 222 -4.79 10.95 -22.24
N LYS A 223 -5.43 11.99 -22.77
CA LYS A 223 -4.84 12.94 -23.72
C LYS A 223 -3.94 13.93 -23.00
N SER A 224 -2.68 13.98 -23.40
CA SER A 224 -1.69 14.90 -22.85
C SER A 224 -0.72 15.38 -23.93
N ALA A 225 0.18 16.32 -23.61
CA ALA A 225 1.22 16.76 -24.53
C ALA A 225 2.13 15.60 -25.00
N ALA A 226 2.38 14.63 -24.13
CA ALA A 226 3.18 13.44 -24.45
C ALA A 226 2.35 12.31 -25.12
N ASN A 227 1.02 12.40 -25.07
CA ASN A 227 0.09 11.45 -25.69
C ASN A 227 -1.06 12.19 -26.40
N PRO A 228 -0.80 12.84 -27.55
CA PRO A 228 -1.82 13.65 -28.23
C PRO A 228 -2.97 12.81 -28.81
N THR A 229 -2.76 11.51 -29.00
CA THR A 229 -3.74 10.53 -29.50
C THR A 229 -4.64 9.94 -28.41
N GLY A 230 -4.45 10.32 -27.14
CA GLY A 230 -5.35 9.91 -26.06
C GLY A 230 -6.80 10.31 -26.33
N ALA A 231 -7.73 9.45 -25.97
CA ALA A 231 -9.15 9.59 -26.28
C ALA A 231 -9.89 10.55 -25.33
N PHE A 232 -9.43 10.69 -24.08
CA PHE A 232 -10.16 11.38 -23.03
C PHE A 232 -9.40 12.56 -22.45
N THR A 233 -10.14 13.62 -22.12
CA THR A 233 -9.68 14.74 -21.31
C THR A 233 -9.47 14.34 -19.84
N LYS A 234 -8.86 15.23 -19.04
CA LYS A 234 -8.62 14.98 -17.61
C LYS A 234 -9.93 14.74 -16.86
N ASP A 235 -10.94 15.54 -17.14
CA ASP A 235 -12.24 15.47 -16.47
C ASP A 235 -12.99 14.18 -16.83
N GLU A 236 -12.92 13.74 -18.08
CA GLU A 236 -13.51 12.48 -18.52
C GLU A 236 -12.81 11.27 -17.89
N VAL A 237 -11.47 11.30 -17.77
CA VAL A 237 -10.71 10.27 -17.06
C VAL A 237 -11.09 10.25 -15.58
N TYR A 238 -11.17 11.42 -14.93
CA TYR A 238 -11.61 11.51 -13.54
C TYR A 238 -12.98 10.88 -13.36
N GLU A 239 -13.96 11.32 -14.16
CA GLU A 239 -15.32 10.83 -14.10
C GLU A 239 -15.37 9.32 -14.28
N ARG A 240 -14.71 8.76 -15.29
CA ARG A 240 -14.75 7.30 -15.53
C ARG A 240 -13.93 6.49 -14.52
N SER A 241 -12.99 7.12 -13.80
CA SER A 241 -12.10 6.43 -12.88
C SER A 241 -12.77 6.13 -11.54
N LEU A 242 -12.14 5.22 -10.78
CA LEU A 242 -12.53 4.95 -9.40
C LEU A 242 -12.42 6.21 -8.49
N TYR A 243 -11.63 7.23 -8.87
CA TYR A 243 -11.44 8.41 -8.04
C TYR A 243 -12.70 9.28 -7.88
N SER A 244 -13.63 9.23 -8.84
CA SER A 244 -14.90 9.95 -8.80
C SER A 244 -15.98 9.24 -7.97
N ILE A 245 -15.69 8.03 -7.46
CA ILE A 245 -16.67 7.29 -6.67
C ILE A 245 -17.03 8.04 -5.38
N ARG A 246 -18.33 8.03 -5.06
CA ARG A 246 -18.92 8.62 -3.86
C ARG A 246 -18.64 7.74 -2.64
N CYS A 247 -17.49 7.97 -2.00
CA CYS A 247 -17.04 7.16 -0.85
C CYS A 247 -17.95 7.25 0.37
N ASP A 248 -18.76 8.31 0.48
CA ASP A 248 -19.82 8.45 1.48
C ASP A 248 -20.89 7.34 1.40
N LEU A 249 -21.05 6.69 0.24
CA LEU A 249 -21.96 5.55 0.08
C LEU A 249 -21.37 4.20 0.55
N TYR A 250 -20.08 4.16 0.89
CA TYR A 250 -19.33 2.92 1.17
C TYR A 250 -18.66 2.91 2.56
N MET A 251 -18.89 3.93 3.39
CA MET A 251 -18.26 4.07 4.70
C MET A 251 -19.18 3.72 5.87
#